data_AF-J7L436-F1
#
_entry.id   AF-J7L436-F1
#
_cell.length_a   1.000
_cell.length_b   1.000
_cell.length_c   1.000
_cell.angle_alpha   90.00
_cell.angle_beta   90.00
_cell.angle_gamma   90.00
#
_symmetry.space_group_name_H-M   'P 1'
#
loop_
_entity.id
_entity.type
_entity.pdbx_description
1 polymer ?
#
loop_
_entity_poly.entity_id
_entity_poly.type
_entity_poly.pdbx_seq_one_letter_code
_entity_poly.pdbx_strand_id
1 'polypeptide(L)'
;MPPATPDPTEVIEAWIPHDARWHAQARRHAHRGSDHLRNYVTELVRDHRDGHIPITDDWDLRTLKAVVEDLRWGGLGDVDWRRVARALTDPGFV
;
A
#
# COMPACT_ATOMS: atom_id res chain seq x y z
N MET A 1 5.80 19.62 20.38
CA MET A 1 5.55 18.18 20.14
C MET A 1 5.85 17.96 18.67
N PRO A 2 6.86 17.18 18.27
CA PRO A 2 7.01 16.83 16.86
C PRO A 2 5.72 16.13 16.38
N PRO A 3 5.30 16.30 15.12
CA PRO A 3 4.17 15.54 14.61
C PRO A 3 4.48 14.05 14.81
N ALA A 4 3.52 13.30 15.35
CA ALA A 4 3.63 11.86 15.40
C ALA A 4 3.87 11.37 13.97
N THR A 5 4.99 10.68 13.75
CA THR A 5 5.23 10.03 12.46
C THR A 5 4.10 9.01 12.26
N PRO A 6 3.40 9.04 11.11
CA PRO A 6 2.30 8.14 10.85
C PRO A 6 2.76 6.68 10.94
N ASP A 7 1.92 5.83 11.49
CA ASP A 7 2.19 4.40 11.54
C ASP A 7 2.26 3.83 10.11
N PRO A 8 3.14 2.85 9.81
CA PRO A 8 3.21 2.25 8.48
C PRO A 8 1.86 1.75 7.95
N THR A 9 0.99 1.25 8.82
CA THR A 9 -0.38 0.84 8.47
C THR A 9 -1.22 2.03 8.03
N GLU A 10 -1.16 3.14 8.75
CA GLU A 10 -1.90 4.36 8.41
C GLU A 10 -1.43 4.96 7.09
N VAL A 11 -0.13 4.90 6.79
CA VAL A 11 0.41 5.33 5.48
C VAL A 11 -0.22 4.53 4.34
N ILE A 12 -0.29 3.19 4.47
CA ILE A 12 -0.88 2.33 3.43
C ILE A 12 -2.40 2.51 3.34
N GLU A 13 -3.10 2.63 4.46
CA GLU A 13 -4.55 2.90 4.50
C GLU A 13 -4.91 4.27 3.92
N ALA A 14 -4.06 5.28 4.10
CA ALA A 14 -4.27 6.59 3.51
C ALA A 14 -3.94 6.59 2.01
N TRP A 15 -2.94 5.84 1.56
CA TRP A 15 -2.50 5.84 0.17
C TRP A 15 -3.37 4.98 -0.75
N ILE A 16 -3.45 3.67 -0.51
CA ILE A 16 -4.01 2.71 -1.49
C ILE A 16 -5.47 3.00 -1.85
N PRO A 17 -6.38 3.30 -0.90
CA PRO A 17 -7.78 3.59 -1.24
C PRO A 17 -7.96 4.88 -2.07
N HIS A 18 -7.05 5.85 -1.91
CA HIS A 18 -7.12 7.15 -2.57
C HIS A 18 -6.37 7.19 -3.90
N ASP A 19 -5.41 6.29 -4.12
CA ASP A 19 -4.73 6.15 -5.40
C ASP A 19 -5.52 5.24 -6.34
N ALA A 20 -6.33 5.87 -7.20
CA ALA A 20 -7.23 5.18 -8.13
C ALA A 20 -6.52 4.18 -9.05
N ARG A 21 -5.20 4.33 -9.26
CA ARG A 21 -4.40 3.45 -10.11
C ARG A 21 -4.24 2.06 -9.47
N TRP A 22 -3.92 2.04 -8.19
CA TRP A 22 -3.60 0.80 -7.47
C TRP A 22 -4.79 0.24 -6.70
N HIS A 23 -5.78 1.07 -6.38
CA HIS A 23 -6.95 0.68 -5.57
C HIS A 23 -7.66 -0.57 -6.12
N ALA A 24 -7.98 -0.61 -7.42
CA ALA A 24 -8.72 -1.72 -8.00
C ALA A 24 -7.97 -3.07 -7.88
N GLN A 25 -6.66 -3.04 -8.12
CA GLN A 25 -5.81 -4.23 -8.07
C GLN A 25 -5.54 -4.63 -6.62
N ALA A 26 -5.19 -3.68 -5.75
CA ALA A 26 -5.04 -3.91 -4.32
C ALA A 26 -6.30 -4.53 -3.70
N ARG A 27 -7.50 -4.04 -4.07
CA ARG A 27 -8.77 -4.61 -3.60
C ARG A 27 -8.98 -6.04 -4.09
N ARG A 28 -8.62 -6.37 -5.34
CA ARG A 28 -8.65 -7.76 -5.85
C ARG A 28 -7.74 -8.68 -5.03
N HIS A 29 -6.54 -8.22 -4.69
CA HIS A 29 -5.61 -8.98 -3.86
C HIS A 29 -6.11 -9.10 -2.41
N ALA A 30 -6.68 -8.04 -1.85
CA ALA A 30 -7.28 -8.05 -0.52
C ALA A 30 -8.43 -9.07 -0.40
N HIS A 31 -9.27 -9.21 -1.42
CA HIS A 31 -10.31 -10.26 -1.47
C HIS A 31 -9.76 -11.70 -1.49
N ARG A 32 -8.51 -11.90 -1.93
CA ARG A 32 -7.83 -13.21 -1.88
C ARG A 32 -7.15 -13.47 -0.53
N GLY A 33 -6.96 -12.43 0.29
CA GLY A 33 -6.39 -12.52 1.63
C GLY A 33 -5.30 -11.47 1.88
N SER A 34 -5.01 -11.22 3.16
CA SER A 34 -4.01 -10.24 3.59
C SER A 34 -2.61 -10.53 3.07
N ASP A 35 -2.22 -11.80 2.93
CA ASP A 35 -0.90 -12.17 2.40
C ASP A 35 -0.77 -11.89 0.90
N HIS A 36 -1.85 -12.08 0.14
CA HIS A 36 -1.89 -11.71 -1.29
C HIS A 36 -1.79 -10.21 -1.48
N LEU A 37 -2.44 -9.42 -0.62
CA LEU A 37 -2.31 -7.96 -0.59
C LEU A 37 -0.89 -7.54 -0.22
N ARG A 38 -0.32 -8.10 0.84
CA ARG A 38 1.06 -7.84 1.26
C ARG A 38 2.05 -8.07 0.13
N ASN A 39 1.94 -9.21 -0.56
CA ASN A 39 2.84 -9.54 -1.65
C ASN A 39 2.69 -8.54 -2.81
N TYR A 40 1.46 -8.24 -3.21
CA TYR A 40 1.18 -7.25 -4.25
C TYR A 40 1.78 -5.88 -3.93
N VAL A 41 1.54 -5.35 -2.74
CA VAL A 41 2.05 -4.03 -2.34
C VAL A 41 3.58 -4.06 -2.19
N THR A 42 4.15 -5.21 -1.81
CA THR A 42 5.61 -5.37 -1.77
C THR A 42 6.22 -5.31 -3.16
N GLU A 43 5.68 -6.05 -4.13
CA GLU A 43 6.13 -5.99 -5.53
C GLU A 43 5.93 -4.59 -6.12
N LEU A 44 4.82 -3.92 -5.78
CA LEU A 44 4.51 -2.57 -6.22
C LEU A 44 5.52 -1.55 -5.71
N VAL A 45 5.81 -1.56 -4.41
CA VAL A 45 6.60 -0.54 -3.74
C VAL A 45 8.11 -0.82 -3.82
N ARG A 46 8.54 -2.08 -3.78
CA ARG A 46 9.97 -2.45 -3.85
C ARG A 46 10.44 -2.74 -5.26
N ASP A 47 9.65 -3.49 -6.03
CA ASP A 47 10.06 -3.96 -7.36
C ASP A 47 9.53 -3.05 -8.48
N HIS A 48 8.75 -2.03 -8.13
CA HIS A 48 8.06 -1.14 -9.06
C HIS A 48 7.23 -1.91 -10.09
N ARG A 49 6.43 -2.86 -9.61
CA ARG A 49 5.60 -3.73 -10.45
C ARG A 49 4.15 -3.75 -10.01
N ASP A 50 3.25 -3.50 -10.95
CA ASP A 50 1.83 -3.78 -10.76
C ASP A 50 1.57 -5.27 -11.09
N GLY A 51 1.85 -6.13 -10.12
CA GLY A 51 1.89 -7.57 -10.30
C GLY A 51 3.02 -8.00 -11.25
N HIS A 52 2.69 -8.37 -12.50
CA HIS A 52 3.68 -8.78 -13.49
C HIS A 52 4.12 -7.67 -14.46
N ILE A 53 3.50 -6.48 -14.36
CA ILE A 53 3.75 -5.37 -15.27
C ILE A 53 4.74 -4.40 -14.62
N PRO A 54 5.92 -4.15 -15.22
CA PRO A 54 6.85 -3.16 -14.71
C PRO A 54 6.26 -1.74 -14.88
N ILE A 55 6.40 -0.93 -13.84
CA ILE A 55 6.03 0.48 -13.85
C ILE A 55 7.19 1.27 -14.44
N THR A 56 6.93 1.93 -15.57
CA THR A 56 7.93 2.71 -16.31
C THR A 56 7.62 4.20 -16.33
N ASP A 57 6.47 4.60 -15.81
CA ASP A 57 6.05 6.00 -15.75
C ASP A 57 6.75 6.74 -14.59
N ASP A 58 7.43 7.85 -14.91
CA ASP A 58 8.21 8.62 -13.94
C ASP A 58 7.36 9.22 -12.81
N TRP A 59 6.09 9.55 -13.07
CA TRP A 59 5.20 10.09 -12.06
C TRP A 59 4.76 9.01 -11.07
N ASP A 60 4.48 7.81 -11.58
CA ASP A 60 4.17 6.65 -10.75
C ASP A 60 5.36 6.26 -9.88
N LEU A 61 6.57 6.24 -10.45
CA LEU A 61 7.80 5.96 -9.70
C LEU A 61 8.05 6.99 -8.59
N ARG A 62 7.78 8.29 -8.83
CA ARG A 62 7.88 9.32 -7.78
C ARG A 62 6.88 9.11 -6.66
N THR A 63 5.65 8.71 -7.01
CA THR A 63 4.60 8.44 -6.03
C THR A 63 5.00 7.25 -5.15
N LEU A 64 5.47 6.16 -5.75
CA LEU A 64 5.94 4.98 -5.01
C LEU A 64 7.12 5.31 -4.10
N LYS A 65 8.06 6.13 -4.58
CA LYS A 65 9.19 6.59 -3.77
C LYS A 65 8.74 7.39 -2.55
N ALA A 66 7.76 8.29 -2.69
CA ALA A 66 7.21 9.05 -1.57
C ALA A 66 6.60 8.11 -0.51
N VAL A 67 5.85 7.08 -0.95
CA VAL A 67 5.29 6.06 -0.03
C VAL A 67 6.39 5.31 0.71
N VAL A 68 7.49 4.94 0.03
CA VAL A 68 8.65 4.31 0.69
C VAL A 68 9.27 5.22 1.75
N GLU A 69 9.42 6.51 1.45
CA GLU A 69 9.99 7.50 2.36
C GLU A 69 9.09 7.70 3.60
N ASP A 70 7.77 7.62 3.44
CA ASP A 70 6.79 7.75 4.52
C ASP A 70 6.72 6.50 5.42
N LEU A 71 6.95 5.30 4.87
CA LEU A 71 6.93 4.04 5.64
C LEU A 71 8.06 3.91 6.70
N ARG A 72 9.13 4.73 6.61
CA ARG A 72 10.28 4.83 7.55
C ARG A 72 10.71 3.51 8.24
N TRP A 73 11.14 3.55 9.51
CA TRP A 73 11.95 2.52 10.19
C TRP A 73 11.36 1.10 10.22
N GLY A 74 10.04 0.95 10.05
CA GLY A 74 9.35 -0.35 10.01
C GLY A 74 9.08 -0.90 8.60
N GLY A 75 9.00 0.00 7.61
CA GLY A 75 8.70 -0.38 6.23
C GLY A 75 7.39 -1.17 6.09
N LEU A 76 7.31 -1.98 5.04
CA LEU A 76 6.19 -2.91 4.80
C LEU A 76 6.11 -4.08 5.80
N GLY A 77 7.13 -4.25 6.65
CA GLY A 77 7.21 -5.33 7.64
C GLY A 77 6.28 -5.10 8.83
N ASP A 78 6.07 -3.83 9.19
CA ASP A 78 5.31 -3.41 10.37
C ASP A 78 3.84 -3.07 10.05
N VAL A 79 3.43 -3.21 8.79
CA VAL A 79 2.05 -2.95 8.34
C VAL A 79 1.11 -4.05 8.80
N ASP A 80 -0.01 -3.70 9.44
CA ASP A 80 -1.11 -4.63 9.70
C ASP A 80 -1.92 -4.86 8.41
N TRP A 81 -1.49 -5.84 7.63
CA TRP A 81 -2.11 -6.23 6.37
C TRP A 81 -3.55 -6.74 6.50
N ARG A 82 -3.96 -7.23 7.69
CA ARG A 82 -5.35 -7.64 7.91
C ARG A 82 -6.24 -6.41 7.99
N ARG A 83 -5.78 -5.37 8.69
CA ARG A 83 -6.48 -4.10 8.81
C ARG A 83 -6.62 -3.40 7.44
N VAL A 84 -5.53 -3.30 6.68
CA VAL A 84 -5.54 -2.73 5.33
C VAL A 84 -6.48 -3.51 4.40
N ALA A 85 -6.42 -4.85 4.41
CA ALA A 85 -7.29 -5.67 3.58
C ALA A 85 -8.77 -5.45 3.92
N ARG A 86 -9.10 -5.31 5.20
CA ARG A 86 -10.45 -4.98 5.65
C ARG A 86 -10.90 -3.61 5.14
N ALA A 87 -10.08 -2.57 5.30
CA ALA A 87 -10.40 -1.22 4.82
C ALA A 87 -10.69 -1.19 3.30
N LEU A 88 -9.95 -2.00 2.51
CA LEU A 88 -10.14 -2.10 1.06
C LEU A 88 -11.37 -2.92 0.62
N THR A 89 -11.78 -3.89 1.43
CA THR A 89 -12.86 -4.83 1.07
C THR A 89 -14.19 -4.49 1.71
N ASP A 90 -14.16 -3.81 2.85
CA ASP A 90 -15.30 -3.39 3.65
C ASP A 90 -15.08 -1.95 4.16
N PRO A 91 -15.22 -0.95 3.28
CA PRO A 91 -14.97 0.45 3.61
C PRO A 91 -16.01 1.06 4.58
N GLY A 92 -16.98 0.27 5.07
CA GLY A 92 -18.03 0.69 6.01
C GLY A 92 -17.79 0.27 7.47
N PHE A 93 -16.70 -0.43 7.77
CA PHE A 93 -16.33 -0.86 9.13
C PHE A 93 -15.05 -0.16 9.61
N VAL A 94 -15.11 1.16 9.79
CA VAL A 94 -14.12 1.95 10.53
C VAL A 94 -14.83 2.92 11.45
#